data_AF-A0A3N7EDV1-F1
#
_entry.id   AF-A0A3N7EDV1-F1
#
_cell.length_a   1.000
_cell.length_b   1.000
_cell.length_c   1.000
_cell.angle_alpha   90.00
_cell.angle_beta   90.00
_cell.angle_gamma   90.00
#
_symmetry.space_group_name_H-M   'P 1'
#
loop_
_entity.id
_entity.type
_entity.pdbx_description
1 polymer ?
#
loop_
_entity_poly.entity_id
_entity_poly.type
_entity_poly.pdbx_seq_one_letter_code
_entity_poly.pdbx_strand_id
1 'polypeptide(L)' 'MTLVLCTVAEFPCQSAHQVEVTEATLQDLAAIGITPQSVSLSVGLGFGLVLSLAMLGYGLGVVLRMVRRL' A
#
# COMPACT_ATOMS: atom_id res chain seq x y z
N MET A 1 -15.80 -13.79 34.74
CA MET A 1 -15.97 -13.39 33.33
C MET A 1 -14.62 -13.55 32.65
N THR A 2 -14.41 -14.67 31.97
CA THR A 2 -13.17 -14.99 31.26
C THR A 2 -13.29 -14.43 29.84
N LEU A 3 -12.60 -13.31 29.57
CA LEU A 3 -12.48 -12.72 28.24
C LEU A 3 -11.58 -13.62 27.40
N VAL A 4 -12.17 -14.38 26.48
CA VAL A 4 -11.44 -15.21 25.53
C VAL A 4 -10.85 -14.27 24.47
N LEU A 5 -9.57 -13.92 24.62
CA LEU A 5 -8.82 -13.26 23.55
C LEU A 5 -8.61 -14.27 22.42
N CYS A 6 -9.31 -14.08 21.32
CA CYS A 6 -9.01 -14.71 20.05
C CYS A 6 -7.63 -14.23 19.56
N THR A 7 -6.60 -15.06 19.70
CA THR A 7 -5.31 -14.84 19.05
C THR A 7 -5.37 -15.43 17.64
N VAL A 8 -5.26 -14.56 16.63
CA VAL A 8 -5.30 -14.89 15.18
C VAL A 8 -4.23 -15.90 14.73
N ALA A 9 -3.33 -16.34 15.61
CA ALA A 9 -2.30 -17.33 15.31
C ALA A 9 -2.81 -18.78 15.39
N GLU A 10 -3.83 -19.07 16.20
CA GLU A 10 -4.15 -20.46 16.58
C GLU A 10 -5.63 -20.83 16.41
N PHE A 11 -6.55 -19.86 16.43
CA PHE A 11 -7.99 -20.11 16.23
C PHE A 11 -8.66 -18.98 15.41
N PRO A 12 -9.19 -19.25 14.19
CA PRO A 12 -9.93 -18.24 13.44
C PRO A 12 -11.30 -18.00 14.11
N CYS A 13 -11.56 -16.76 14.55
CA CYS A 13 -12.86 -16.40 15.12
C CYS A 13 -13.93 -16.50 14.04
N GLN A 14 -15.07 -17.09 14.39
CA GLN A 14 -16.22 -17.22 13.49
C GLN A 14 -16.72 -15.84 13.03
N SER A 15 -17.27 -15.78 11.81
CA SER A 15 -17.62 -14.55 11.09
C SER A 15 -18.54 -13.57 11.83
N ALA A 16 -19.24 -14.03 12.87
CA ALA A 16 -20.02 -13.18 13.77
C ALA A 16 -19.18 -12.18 14.58
N HIS A 17 -17.90 -12.47 14.83
CA HIS A 17 -16.99 -11.60 15.60
C HIS A 17 -15.90 -10.94 14.73
N GLN A 18 -15.89 -11.18 13.42
CA GLN A 18 -14.93 -10.53 12.52
C GLN A 18 -15.15 -9.02 12.43
N VAL A 19 -16.40 -8.56 12.54
CA VAL A 19 -16.73 -7.13 12.50
C VAL A 19 -16.06 -6.39 13.66
N GLU A 20 -16.10 -6.98 14.86
CA GLU A 20 -15.55 -6.40 16.10
C GLU A 20 -14.02 -6.27 16.07
N VAL A 21 -13.34 -7.27 15.50
CA VAL A 21 -11.88 -7.21 15.32
C VAL A 21 -11.50 -6.25 14.20
N THR A 22 -12.30 -6.17 13.12
CA THR A 22 -12.05 -5.21 12.03
C THR A 22 -12.32 -3.76 12.43
N GLU A 23 -13.32 -3.48 13.27
CA GLU A 23 -13.55 -2.11 13.74
C GLU A 23 -12.49 -1.64 14.72
N ALA A 24 -12.03 -2.51 15.62
CA ALA A 24 -10.92 -2.22 16.53
C ALA A 24 -9.61 -1.99 15.75
N THR A 25 -9.30 -2.84 14.77
CA THR A 25 -8.10 -2.66 13.93
C THR A 25 -8.21 -1.46 12.99
N LEU A 26 -9.39 -1.11 12.47
CA LEU A 26 -9.58 0.10 11.67
C LEU A 26 -9.41 1.38 12.51
N GLN A 27 -9.84 1.37 13.78
CA GLN A 27 -9.59 2.48 14.69
C GLN A 27 -8.10 2.66 15.00
N ASP A 28 -7.37 1.56 15.23
CA ASP A 28 -5.94 1.61 15.49
C ASP A 28 -5.13 2.02 14.24
N LEU A 29 -5.54 1.53 13.06
CA LEU A 29 -4.92 1.89 11.78
C LEU A 29 -5.19 3.37 11.42
N ALA A 30 -6.38 3.88 11.72
CA ALA A 30 -6.72 5.29 11.60
C ALA A 30 -5.96 6.17 12.62
N ALA A 31 -5.75 5.68 13.84
CA ALA A 31 -4.95 6.38 14.86
C ALA A 31 -3.47 6.51 14.47
N ILE A 32 -2.94 5.52 13.74
CA ILE A 32 -1.58 5.55 13.15
C ILE A 32 -1.56 6.32 11.80
N GLY A 33 -2.71 6.82 11.34
CA GLY A 33 -2.84 7.63 10.11
C GLY A 33 -2.82 6.81 8.81
N ILE A 34 -2.82 5.48 8.91
CA ILE A 34 -2.94 4.58 7.76
C ILE A 34 -4.43 4.43 7.45
N THR A 35 -4.93 5.36 6.65
CA THR A 35 -6.26 5.24 6.05
C THR A 35 -6.18 4.50 4.71
N PRO A 36 -7.26 3.88 4.22
CA PRO A 36 -7.30 3.29 2.88
C PRO A 36 -6.91 4.29 1.78
N GLN A 37 -7.22 5.58 1.98
CA GLN A 37 -6.79 6.68 1.11
C GLN A 37 -5.28 6.92 1.18
N SER A 38 -4.67 6.84 2.37
CA SER A 38 -3.21 6.96 2.52
C SER A 38 -2.47 5.87 1.75
N VAL A 39 -2.98 4.63 1.77
CA VAL A 39 -2.36 3.50 1.06
C VAL A 39 -2.43 3.67 -0.45
N SER A 40 -3.60 4.07 -0.99
CA SER A 40 -3.75 4.27 -2.44
C SER A 40 -2.87 5.41 -2.96
N LEU A 41 -2.78 6.52 -2.22
CA LEU A 41 -1.88 7.63 -2.55
C LEU A 41 -0.40 7.21 -2.51
N SER A 42 -0.01 6.42 -1.51
CA SER A 42 1.38 5.93 -1.37
C SER A 42 1.80 5.06 -2.56
N VAL A 43 0.92 4.14 -2.98
CA VAL A 43 1.16 3.27 -4.15
C VAL A 43 1.21 4.09 -5.44
N GLY A 44 0.29 5.05 -5.61
CA GLY A 44 0.26 5.94 -6.78
C GLY A 44 1.53 6.78 -6.91
N LEU A 45 2.01 7.37 -5.81
CA LEU A 45 3.26 8.12 -5.78
C LEU A 45 4.48 7.25 -6.08
N GLY A 46 4.53 6.05 -5.48
CA GLY A 46 5.62 5.09 -5.74
C GLY A 46 5.71 4.71 -7.21
N PHE A 47 4.58 4.35 -7.83
CA PHE A 47 4.53 4.01 -9.26
C PHE A 47 4.89 5.21 -10.14
N GLY A 48 4.36 6.39 -9.84
CA GLY A 48 4.65 7.61 -10.58
C GLY A 48 6.15 7.96 -10.57
N LEU A 49 6.82 7.80 -9.43
CA LEU A 49 8.24 8.07 -9.31
C LEU A 49 9.07 7.11 -10.17
N VAL A 50 8.81 5.80 -10.08
CA VAL A 50 9.50 4.79 -10.91
C VAL A 50 9.26 5.04 -12.40
N LEU A 51 8.02 5.34 -12.80
CA LEU A 51 7.67 5.63 -14.19
C LEU A 51 8.38 6.88 -14.71
N SER A 52 8.47 7.93 -13.90
CA SER A 52 9.18 9.16 -14.27
C SER A 52 10.67 8.92 -14.52
N LEU A 53 11.33 8.15 -13.65
CA LEU A 53 12.74 7.76 -13.83
C LEU A 53 12.94 6.92 -15.09
N ALA A 54 12.03 5.98 -15.35
CA ALA A 54 12.06 5.14 -16.55
C ALA A 54 11.94 5.98 -17.83
N MET A 55 11.01 6.94 -17.85
CA MET A 55 10.83 7.86 -18.99
C MET A 55 12.02 8.77 -19.20
N LEU A 56 12.68 9.22 -18.13
CA LEU A 56 13.88 10.05 -18.22
C LEU A 56 15.06 9.28 -18.85
N GLY A 57 15.26 8.03 -18.44
CA GLY A 57 16.24 7.13 -19.07
C GLY A 57 15.92 6.83 -20.54
N TYR A 58 14.66 6.58 -20.86
CA TYR A 58 14.20 6.39 -22.23
C TYR A 58 14.46 7.64 -23.09
N GLY A 59 14.12 8.83 -22.58
CA GLY A 59 14.33 10.10 -23.26
C GLY A 59 15.80 10.36 -23.59
N LEU A 60 16.71 10.16 -22.62
CA LEU A 60 18.15 10.25 -22.86
C LEU A 60 18.63 9.29 -23.95
N GLY A 61 18.13 8.05 -23.95
CA GLY A 61 18.44 7.06 -24.98
C GLY A 61 17.98 7.48 -26.38
N VAL A 62 16.77 8.05 -26.50
CA VAL A 62 16.24 8.56 -27.77
C VAL A 62 17.07 9.74 -28.27
N VAL A 63 17.43 10.68 -27.39
CA VAL A 63 18.25 11.85 -27.74
C VAL A 63 19.63 11.41 -28.24
N LEU A 64 20.31 10.51 -27.52
CA LEU A 64 21.61 9.98 -27.96
C LEU A 64 21.51 9.26 -29.31
N ARG A 65 20.40 8.56 -29.56
CA ARG A 65 20.15 7.89 -30.84
C ARG A 65 19.91 8.89 -31.98
N MET A 66 19.25 10.02 -31.72
CA MET A 66 19.09 11.11 -32.68
C MET A 66 20.44 11.74 -33.03
N VAL A 67 21.25 12.05 -32.02
CA VAL A 67 22.59 12.65 -32.21
C VAL A 67 23.53 11.72 -32.99
N ARG A 68 23.49 10.41 -32.74
CA ARG A 68 24.31 9.43 -33.49
C ARG A 68 23.85 9.17 -34.92
N ARG A 69 22.67 9.67 -35.31
CA ARG A 69 22.12 9.54 -36.66
C ARG A 69 22.28 10.82 -37.50
N LEU A 70 22.73 11.91 -36.87
CA LEU A 70 23.21 13.12 -37.56
C LEU A 70 24.64 12.89 -38.08
#